data_AF-A0A941E8M7-F1
#
_entry.id   AF-A0A941E8M7-F1
#
_cell.length_a   1.000
_cell.length_b   1.000
_cell.length_c   1.000
_cell.angle_alpha   90.00
_cell.angle_beta   90.00
_cell.angle_gamma   90.00
#
_symmetry.space_group_name_H-M   'P 1'
#
loop_
_entity.id
_entity.type
_entity.pdbx_description
1 polymer ?
#
loop_
_entity_poly.entity_id
_entity_poly.type
_entity_poly.pdbx_seq_one_letter_code
_entity_poly.pdbx_strand_id
1 'polypeptide(L)'
;MTRRIEGEARRAVIRAQEQARRFGQHFIGCEHLLYGVAGADDAVGGILRARGVTPERVDEQLAALVRRSRSAAARQRDLDGEALDTIGVDLDAVRARVEQAFGPGSLDRAGAARSSRAKRDVTGHLRVTRQARACLKRSIRAAEARPDGRPDTAELALVLLDVRASAARSILATLGVSAPELSAEISGAL
;
A
#
# COMPACT_ATOMS: atom_id res chain seq x y z
N MET A 1 -10.24 -15.51 -6.38
CA MET A 1 -8.77 -15.66 -6.27
C MET A 1 -8.29 -15.82 -4.81
N THR A 2 -9.16 -16.12 -3.85
CA THR A 2 -8.87 -16.16 -2.39
C THR A 2 -9.25 -17.49 -1.72
N ARG A 3 -9.59 -18.54 -2.48
CA ARG A 3 -10.11 -19.82 -1.92
C ARG A 3 -9.05 -20.70 -1.25
N ARG A 4 -7.85 -20.17 -0.96
CA ARG A 4 -6.72 -20.92 -0.38
C ARG A 4 -6.09 -20.29 0.86
N ILE A 5 -6.34 -18.99 1.13
CA ILE A 5 -5.86 -18.35 2.36
C ILE A 5 -6.98 -18.43 3.38
N GLU A 6 -6.70 -19.05 4.52
CA GLU A 6 -7.65 -19.32 5.60
C GLU A 6 -7.07 -18.85 6.95
N GLY A 7 -7.84 -19.04 8.02
CA GLY A 7 -7.39 -18.74 9.38
C GLY A 7 -6.90 -17.31 9.57
N GLU A 8 -5.79 -17.18 10.31
CA GLU A 8 -5.21 -15.88 10.66
C GLU A 8 -4.62 -15.16 9.43
N ALA A 9 -4.02 -15.88 8.48
CA ALA A 9 -3.53 -15.28 7.25
C ALA A 9 -4.64 -14.60 6.44
N ARG A 10 -5.85 -15.19 6.42
CA ARG A 10 -7.01 -14.57 5.77
C ARG A 10 -7.45 -13.30 6.50
N ARG A 11 -7.47 -13.34 7.84
CA ARG A 11 -7.80 -12.18 8.68
C ARG A 11 -6.78 -11.05 8.47
N ALA A 12 -5.49 -11.36 8.39
CA ALA A 12 -4.45 -10.39 8.06
C ALA A 12 -4.70 -9.69 6.71
N VAL A 13 -5.06 -10.44 5.66
CA VAL A 13 -5.40 -9.85 4.35
C VAL A 13 -6.67 -8.97 4.42
N ILE A 14 -7.65 -9.33 5.24
CA ILE A 14 -8.85 -8.50 5.46
C ILE A 14 -8.49 -7.22 6.20
N ARG A 15 -7.70 -7.29 7.28
CA ARG A 15 -7.18 -6.12 8.00
C ARG A 15 -6.40 -5.19 7.06
N ALA A 16 -5.59 -5.75 6.16
CA ALA A 16 -4.88 -4.99 5.13
C ALA A 16 -5.85 -4.22 4.19
N GLN A 17 -6.93 -4.88 3.77
CA GLN A 17 -7.96 -4.25 2.93
C GLN A 17 -8.70 -3.12 3.67
N GLU A 18 -9.02 -3.33 4.95
CA GLU A 18 -9.68 -2.33 5.80
C GLU A 18 -8.79 -1.12 6.04
N GLN A 19 -7.50 -1.33 6.32
CA GLN A 19 -6.53 -0.24 6.46
C GLN A 19 -6.41 0.57 5.16
N ALA A 20 -6.28 -0.10 4.01
CA ALA A 20 -6.23 0.59 2.71
C ALA A 20 -7.46 1.48 2.48
N ARG A 21 -8.65 0.98 2.82
CA ARG A 21 -9.90 1.76 2.75
C ARG A 21 -9.89 2.95 3.71
N ARG A 22 -9.43 2.76 4.95
CA ARG A 22 -9.34 3.83 5.97
C ARG A 22 -8.40 4.95 5.53
N PHE A 23 -7.33 4.64 4.80
CA PHE A 23 -6.42 5.63 4.19
C PHE A 23 -6.89 6.19 2.84
N GLY A 24 -8.08 5.78 2.36
CA GLY A 24 -8.63 6.22 1.08
C GLY A 24 -7.83 5.73 -0.14
N GLN A 25 -7.03 4.67 0.02
CA GLN A 25 -6.24 4.08 -1.06
C GLN A 25 -7.13 3.19 -1.93
N HIS A 26 -6.94 3.27 -3.25
CA HIS A 26 -7.68 2.47 -4.23
C HIS A 26 -7.03 1.10 -4.52
N PHE A 27 -5.98 0.75 -3.78
CA PHE A 27 -5.22 -0.47 -3.97
C PHE A 27 -4.70 -1.04 -2.64
N ILE A 28 -4.38 -2.34 -2.65
CA ILE A 28 -3.69 -3.05 -1.56
C ILE A 28 -2.23 -3.26 -1.95
N GLY A 29 -1.33 -2.73 -1.13
CA GLY A 29 0.12 -2.80 -1.27
C GLY A 29 0.79 -3.65 -0.18
N CYS A 30 2.11 -3.75 -0.22
CA CYS A 30 2.89 -4.52 0.76
C CYS A 30 2.81 -3.90 2.16
N GLU A 31 2.75 -2.57 2.27
CA GLU A 31 2.53 -1.82 3.50
C GLU A 31 1.22 -2.20 4.18
N HIS A 32 0.18 -2.45 3.39
CA HIS A 32 -1.11 -2.88 3.90
C HIS A 32 -1.06 -4.32 4.40
N LEU A 33 -0.36 -5.20 3.66
CA LEU A 33 -0.11 -6.56 4.12
C LEU A 33 0.73 -6.58 5.40
N LEU A 34 1.72 -5.68 5.54
CA LEU A 34 2.54 -5.55 6.75
C LEU A 34 1.69 -5.18 7.95
N TYR A 35 0.80 -4.20 7.80
CA TYR A 35 -0.17 -3.85 8.83
C TYR A 35 -1.04 -5.06 9.22
N GLY A 36 -1.57 -5.78 8.23
CA GLY A 36 -2.41 -6.94 8.46
C GLY A 36 -1.72 -8.06 9.23
N VAL A 37 -0.46 -8.36 8.88
CA VAL A 37 0.37 -9.38 9.54
C VAL A 37 0.81 -8.92 10.93
N ALA A 38 1.18 -7.66 11.13
CA ALA A 38 1.51 -7.09 12.44
C ALA A 38 0.32 -7.16 13.42
N GLY A 39 -0.90 -7.05 12.89
CA GLY A 39 -2.15 -7.20 13.65
C GLY A 39 -2.67 -8.63 13.75
N ALA A 40 -1.88 -9.64 13.35
CA ALA A 40 -2.27 -11.03 13.50
C ALA A 40 -2.28 -11.46 14.98
N ASP A 41 -3.29 -12.24 15.34
CA ASP A 41 -3.48 -12.78 16.69
C ASP A 41 -2.78 -14.15 16.86
N ASP A 42 -1.55 -14.25 16.36
CA ASP A 42 -0.70 -15.44 16.42
C ASP A 42 0.75 -15.09 16.80
N ALA A 43 1.61 -16.12 16.86
CA ALA A 43 3.03 -15.96 17.21
C ALA A 43 3.76 -14.99 16.27
N VAL A 44 3.42 -14.98 14.98
CA VAL A 44 4.06 -14.12 13.98
C VAL A 44 3.72 -12.66 14.25
N GLY A 45 2.45 -12.34 14.47
CA GLY A 45 2.03 -11.00 14.88
C GLY A 45 2.69 -10.58 16.20
N GLY A 46 2.80 -11.51 17.16
CA GLY A 46 3.52 -11.30 18.41
C GLY A 46 4.99 -10.91 18.23
N ILE A 47 5.73 -11.65 17.40
CA ILE A 47 7.14 -11.37 17.07
C ILE A 47 7.30 -10.00 16.43
N LEU A 48 6.45 -9.66 15.44
CA LEU A 48 6.47 -8.35 14.80
C LEU A 48 6.27 -7.22 15.83
N ARG A 49 5.25 -7.35 16.69
CA ARG A 49 4.96 -6.36 17.74
C ARG A 49 6.07 -6.25 18.77
N ALA A 50 6.69 -7.36 19.16
CA ALA A 50 7.84 -7.37 20.07
C ALA A 50 9.06 -6.61 19.49
N ARG A 51 9.22 -6.62 18.17
CA ARG A 51 10.22 -5.80 17.45
C ARG A 51 9.76 -4.38 17.14
N GLY A 52 8.62 -3.96 17.68
CA GLY A 52 8.08 -2.61 17.50
C GLY A 52 7.38 -2.38 16.17
N VAL A 53 7.09 -3.44 15.39
CA VAL A 53 6.25 -3.39 14.19
C VAL A 53 4.80 -3.61 14.62
N THR A 54 4.17 -2.58 15.17
CA THR A 54 2.76 -2.60 15.56
C THR A 54 1.87 -2.00 14.47
N PRO A 55 0.59 -2.38 14.37
CA PRO A 55 -0.35 -1.77 13.42
C PRO A 55 -0.37 -0.23 13.49
N GLU A 56 -0.31 0.34 14.69
CA GLU A 56 -0.33 1.79 14.95
C GLU A 56 0.92 2.47 14.38
N ARG A 57 2.10 1.90 14.64
CA ARG A 57 3.35 2.44 14.10
C ARG A 57 3.42 2.28 12.58
N VAL A 58 2.89 1.20 12.02
CA VAL A 58 2.78 1.02 10.57
C VAL A 58 1.84 2.08 9.97
N ASP A 59 0.70 2.37 10.61
CA ASP A 59 -0.22 3.45 10.22
C ASP A 59 0.46 4.82 10.22
N GLU A 60 1.20 5.16 11.27
CA GLU A 60 1.94 6.42 11.38
C GLU A 60 2.94 6.59 10.23
N GLN A 61 3.73 5.54 9.95
CA GLN A 61 4.71 5.58 8.86
C GLN A 61 4.03 5.63 7.48
N LEU A 62 2.90 4.93 7.31
CA LEU A 62 2.10 5.01 6.09
C LEU A 62 1.54 6.42 5.87
N ALA A 63 1.00 7.05 6.91
CA ALA A 63 0.52 8.43 6.84
C ALA A 63 1.65 9.40 6.44
N ALA A 64 2.85 9.23 7.01
CA ALA A 64 4.02 10.03 6.67
C ALA A 64 4.46 9.82 5.21
N LEU A 65 4.46 8.57 4.72
CA LEU A 65 4.75 8.23 3.32
C LEU A 65 3.76 8.88 2.35
N VAL A 66 2.46 8.77 2.64
CA VAL A 66 1.40 9.36 1.81
C VAL A 66 1.53 10.88 1.76
N ARG A 67 1.78 11.52 2.91
CA ARG A 67 1.99 12.97 2.99
C ARG A 67 3.21 13.40 2.16
N ARG A 68 4.35 12.71 2.30
CA ARG A 68 5.57 13.00 1.53
C ARG A 68 5.34 12.86 0.03
N SER A 69 4.62 11.82 -0.40
CA SER A 69 4.27 11.60 -1.81
C SER A 69 3.41 12.74 -2.36
N ARG A 70 2.39 13.19 -1.61
CA ARG A 70 1.56 14.34 -2.00
C ARG A 70 2.37 15.63 -2.11
N SER A 71 3.25 15.91 -1.15
CA SER A 71 4.13 17.08 -1.19
C SER A 71 5.11 17.05 -2.38
N ALA A 72 5.66 15.87 -2.70
CA ALA A 72 6.52 15.72 -3.88
C ALA A 72 5.74 15.96 -5.18
N ALA A 73 4.51 15.43 -5.29
CA ALA A 73 3.65 15.66 -6.45
C ALA A 73 3.21 17.12 -6.59
N ALA A 74 3.00 17.84 -5.49
CA ALA A 74 2.71 19.28 -5.52
C ALA A 74 3.93 20.06 -6.05
N ARG A 75 5.11 19.83 -5.48
CA ARG A 75 6.36 20.46 -5.95
C ARG A 75 6.63 20.18 -7.42
N GLN A 76 6.39 18.95 -7.88
CA GLN A 76 6.56 18.62 -9.29
C GLN A 76 5.66 19.47 -10.19
N ARG A 77 4.40 19.70 -9.81
CA ARG A 77 3.49 20.55 -10.58
C ARG A 77 3.95 22.00 -10.62
N ASP A 78 4.49 22.50 -9.51
CA ASP A 78 5.01 23.86 -9.45
C ASP A 78 6.21 24.02 -10.40
N LEU A 79 7.14 23.05 -10.39
CA LEU A 79 8.27 22.99 -11.32
C LEU A 79 7.83 22.84 -12.78
N ASP A 80 6.83 21.99 -13.05
CA ASP A 80 6.27 21.82 -14.39
C ASP A 80 5.64 23.13 -14.88
N GLY A 81 5.00 23.90 -14.00
CA GLY A 81 4.43 25.22 -14.31
C GLY A 81 5.51 26.25 -14.65
N GLU A 82 6.57 26.33 -13.86
CA GLU A 82 7.71 27.22 -14.11
C GLU A 82 8.46 26.86 -15.41
N ALA A 83 8.62 25.57 -15.69
CA ALA A 83 9.20 25.09 -16.95
C ALA A 83 8.35 25.46 -18.17
N LEU A 84 7.03 25.42 -18.04
CA LEU A 84 6.09 25.82 -19.09
C LEU A 84 6.11 27.35 -19.29
N ASP A 85 6.20 28.14 -18.24
CA ASP A 85 6.33 29.60 -18.32
C ASP A 85 7.60 30.01 -19.09
N THR A 86 8.71 29.29 -18.87
CA THR A 86 9.98 29.50 -19.58
C THR A 86 9.85 29.39 -21.11
N ILE A 87 8.95 28.54 -21.60
CA ILE A 87 8.66 28.40 -23.04
C ILE A 87 7.45 29.24 -23.49
N GLY A 88 6.96 30.15 -22.65
CA GLY A 88 5.86 31.07 -22.93
C GLY A 88 4.46 30.48 -22.72
N VAL A 89 4.33 29.39 -21.98
CA VAL A 89 3.05 28.72 -21.70
C VAL A 89 2.58 29.06 -20.28
N ASP A 90 1.71 30.06 -20.17
CA ASP A 90 1.04 30.45 -18.91
C ASP A 90 -0.15 29.51 -18.63
N LEU A 91 0.00 28.63 -17.65
CA LEU A 91 -1.03 27.68 -17.22
C LEU A 91 -2.28 28.34 -16.64
N ASP A 92 -2.16 29.50 -15.99
CA ASP A 92 -3.29 30.24 -15.42
C ASP A 92 -4.09 30.93 -16.52
N ALA A 93 -3.43 31.50 -17.52
CA ALA A 93 -4.09 32.01 -18.72
C ALA A 93 -4.79 30.89 -19.51
N VAL A 94 -4.19 29.70 -19.60
CA VAL A 94 -4.83 28.53 -20.22
C VAL A 94 -6.08 28.12 -19.42
N ARG A 95 -5.98 28.02 -18.09
CA ARG A 95 -7.13 27.72 -17.21
C ARG A 95 -8.25 28.73 -17.40
N ALA A 96 -7.94 30.03 -17.35
CA ALA A 96 -8.92 31.10 -17.51
C ALA A 96 -9.62 31.05 -18.88
N ARG A 97 -8.88 30.77 -19.97
CA ARG A 97 -9.46 30.58 -21.30
C ARG A 97 -10.38 29.37 -21.38
N VAL A 98 -9.99 28.24 -20.76
CA VAL A 98 -10.84 27.05 -20.71
C VAL A 98 -12.13 27.32 -19.92
N GLU A 99 -12.04 28.02 -18.79
CA GLU A 99 -13.22 28.39 -18.02
C GLU A 99 -14.12 29.40 -18.76
N GLN A 100 -13.56 30.35 -19.49
CA GLN A 100 -14.34 31.23 -20.36
C GLN A 100 -15.07 30.46 -21.47
N ALA A 101 -14.41 29.49 -22.09
CA ALA A 101 -14.97 28.74 -23.22
C ALA A 101 -15.99 27.67 -22.79
N PHE A 102 -15.76 27.00 -21.65
CA PHE A 102 -16.52 25.81 -21.24
C PHE A 102 -17.25 25.97 -19.89
N GLY A 103 -17.18 27.15 -19.28
CA GLY A 103 -17.81 27.51 -18.01
C GLY A 103 -16.90 27.30 -16.78
N PRO A 104 -17.21 27.97 -15.65
CA PRO A 104 -16.47 27.85 -14.40
C PRO A 104 -16.38 26.40 -13.92
N GLY A 105 -15.20 25.99 -13.44
CA GLY A 105 -14.98 24.62 -12.95
C GLY A 105 -15.10 23.52 -14.01
N SER A 106 -15.04 23.88 -15.31
CA SER A 106 -15.01 22.91 -16.42
C SER A 106 -13.84 21.92 -16.31
N LEU A 107 -12.68 22.38 -15.82
CA LEU A 107 -11.51 21.54 -15.53
C LEU A 107 -11.71 20.68 -14.27
N ASP A 108 -12.43 21.18 -13.26
CA ASP A 108 -12.68 20.46 -12.01
C ASP A 108 -13.59 19.24 -12.22
N ARG A 109 -14.56 19.33 -13.14
CA ARG A 109 -15.42 18.20 -13.51
C ARG A 109 -14.64 17.06 -14.18
N ALA A 110 -13.65 17.37 -15.02
CA ALA A 110 -12.79 16.36 -15.63
C ALA A 110 -11.89 15.67 -14.60
N GLY A 111 -11.34 16.42 -13.64
CA GLY A 111 -10.61 15.87 -12.50
C GLY A 111 -11.50 15.04 -11.56
N ALA A 112 -12.69 15.55 -11.25
CA ALA A 112 -13.69 14.90 -10.42
C ALA A 112 -14.25 13.63 -11.07
N ALA A 113 -14.35 13.54 -12.41
CA ALA A 113 -14.76 12.34 -13.12
C ALA A 113 -13.70 11.21 -13.06
N ARG A 114 -12.40 11.55 -13.09
CA ARG A 114 -11.32 10.58 -12.84
C ARG A 114 -11.34 10.08 -11.40
N SER A 115 -11.55 11.00 -10.45
CA SER A 115 -11.76 10.74 -9.02
C SER A 115 -13.01 9.89 -8.76
N SER A 116 -14.13 10.15 -9.43
CA SER A 116 -15.39 9.41 -9.25
C SER A 116 -15.33 8.01 -9.86
N ARG A 117 -14.56 7.81 -10.94
CA ARG A 117 -14.23 6.47 -11.45
C ARG A 117 -13.35 5.68 -10.48
N ALA A 118 -12.38 6.34 -9.83
CA ALA A 118 -11.61 5.74 -8.75
C ALA A 118 -12.46 5.47 -7.50
N LYS A 119 -13.43 6.34 -7.17
CA LYS A 119 -14.40 6.17 -6.07
C LYS A 119 -15.40 5.04 -6.31
N ARG A 120 -15.86 4.80 -7.56
CA ARG A 120 -16.69 3.63 -7.90
C ARG A 120 -15.96 2.30 -7.70
N ASP A 121 -14.64 2.29 -7.86
CA ASP A 121 -13.81 1.13 -7.52
C ASP A 121 -13.65 0.93 -5.99
N VAL A 122 -13.93 1.94 -5.15
CA VAL A 122 -13.86 1.86 -3.66
C VAL A 122 -15.01 1.04 -3.07
N THR A 123 -16.19 1.06 -3.70
CA THR A 123 -17.30 0.15 -3.36
C THR A 123 -17.08 -1.28 -3.87
N GLY A 124 -16.05 -1.50 -4.70
CA GLY A 124 -15.65 -2.81 -5.23
C GLY A 124 -14.49 -3.46 -4.47
N HIS A 125 -13.99 -4.58 -5.03
CA HIS A 125 -12.75 -5.21 -4.57
C HIS A 125 -11.57 -4.27 -4.83
N LEU A 126 -10.83 -3.88 -3.79
CA LEU A 126 -9.62 -3.08 -3.97
C LEU A 126 -8.62 -3.82 -4.87
N ARG A 127 -7.98 -3.08 -5.77
CA ARG A 127 -6.98 -3.65 -6.67
C ARG A 127 -5.74 -4.06 -5.87
N VAL A 128 -5.33 -5.31 -5.92
CA VAL A 128 -4.04 -5.72 -5.33
C VAL A 128 -2.90 -5.35 -6.28
N THR A 129 -1.91 -4.61 -5.80
CA THR A 129 -0.71 -4.22 -6.58
C THR A 129 0.05 -5.45 -7.09
N ARG A 130 0.89 -5.29 -8.12
CA ARG A 130 1.68 -6.40 -8.70
C ARG A 130 2.57 -7.07 -7.65
N GLN A 131 3.26 -6.30 -6.83
CA GLN A 131 4.14 -6.81 -5.76
C GLN A 131 3.34 -7.52 -4.67
N ALA A 132 2.27 -6.92 -4.14
CA ALA A 132 1.43 -7.56 -3.13
C ALA A 132 0.77 -8.86 -3.67
N ARG A 133 0.35 -8.86 -4.94
CA ARG A 133 -0.19 -10.06 -5.60
C ARG A 133 0.87 -11.14 -5.75
N ALA A 134 2.10 -10.77 -6.10
CA ALA A 134 3.21 -11.71 -6.19
C ALA A 134 3.56 -12.31 -4.81
N CYS A 135 3.54 -11.48 -3.76
CA CYS A 135 3.70 -11.91 -2.36
C CYS A 135 2.66 -12.98 -1.99
N LEU A 136 1.37 -12.69 -2.16
CA LEU A 136 0.29 -13.63 -1.87
C LEU A 136 0.40 -14.92 -2.69
N LYS A 137 0.77 -14.83 -3.97
CA LYS A 137 0.97 -16.02 -4.82
C LYS A 137 2.14 -16.87 -4.36
N ARG A 138 3.24 -16.24 -3.92
CA ARG A 138 4.44 -16.95 -3.49
C ARG A 138 4.24 -17.59 -2.11
N SER A 139 3.49 -16.99 -1.19
CA SER A 139 3.11 -17.65 0.07
C SER A 139 2.23 -18.86 -0.19
N ILE A 140 1.21 -18.74 -1.05
CA ILE A 140 0.37 -19.86 -1.48
C ILE A 140 1.20 -21.01 -2.08
N ARG A 141 2.16 -20.70 -2.96
CA ARG A 141 3.05 -21.72 -3.55
C ARG A 141 3.98 -22.38 -2.52
N ALA A 142 4.43 -21.63 -1.51
CA ALA A 142 5.27 -22.17 -0.44
C ALA A 142 4.49 -23.20 0.39
N ALA A 143 3.25 -22.89 0.77
CA ALA A 143 2.35 -23.85 1.42
C ALA A 143 2.13 -25.10 0.59
N GLU A 144 1.83 -24.94 -0.70
CA GLU A 144 1.55 -26.07 -1.60
C GLU A 144 2.75 -27.00 -1.85
N ALA A 145 3.96 -26.60 -1.47
CA ALA A 145 5.13 -27.48 -1.54
C ALA A 145 5.08 -28.59 -0.48
N ARG A 146 4.21 -28.48 0.53
CA ARG A 146 4.00 -29.48 1.58
C ARG A 146 2.66 -30.20 1.36
N PRO A 147 2.56 -31.52 1.60
CA PRO A 147 1.28 -32.22 1.64
C PRO A 147 0.33 -31.54 2.63
N ASP A 148 -0.89 -31.23 2.20
CA ASP A 148 -1.92 -30.50 2.97
C ASP A 148 -1.51 -29.10 3.49
N GLY A 149 -0.42 -28.53 2.97
CA GLY A 149 0.06 -27.22 3.37
C GLY A 149 -0.94 -26.12 3.02
N ARG A 150 -1.32 -25.34 4.03
CA ARG A 150 -2.16 -24.15 3.89
C ARG A 150 -1.32 -22.92 4.18
N PRO A 151 -1.45 -21.84 3.39
CA PRO A 151 -0.69 -20.62 3.61
C PRO A 151 -1.11 -19.99 4.93
N ASP A 152 -0.19 -20.00 5.87
CA ASP A 152 -0.33 -19.39 7.19
C ASP A 152 0.26 -17.98 7.21
N THR A 153 0.17 -17.34 8.38
CA THR A 153 0.69 -15.98 8.59
C THR A 153 2.21 -15.94 8.45
N ALA A 154 2.91 -17.04 8.76
CA ALA A 154 4.36 -17.09 8.76
C ALA A 154 4.90 -17.11 7.33
N GLU A 155 4.36 -17.96 6.45
CA GLU A 155 4.71 -17.96 5.03
C GLU A 155 4.39 -16.61 4.37
N LEU A 156 3.25 -16.00 4.72
CA LEU A 156 2.91 -14.66 4.25
C LEU A 156 3.93 -13.62 4.72
N ALA A 157 4.29 -13.63 6.00
CA ALA A 157 5.25 -12.70 6.58
C ALA A 157 6.64 -12.85 5.97
N LEU A 158 7.17 -14.07 5.88
CA LEU A 158 8.49 -14.35 5.33
C LEU A 158 8.61 -13.88 3.88
N VAL A 159 7.60 -14.19 3.05
CA VAL A 159 7.57 -13.72 1.67
C VAL A 159 7.47 -12.19 1.60
N LEU A 160 6.65 -11.57 2.45
CA LEU A 160 6.49 -10.12 2.51
C LEU A 160 7.80 -9.41 2.87
N LEU A 161 8.54 -9.92 3.86
CA LEU A 161 9.82 -9.38 4.30
C LEU A 161 10.91 -9.48 3.22
N ASP A 162 10.81 -10.48 2.34
CA ASP A 162 11.68 -10.65 1.17
C ASP A 162 11.35 -9.69 0.01
N VAL A 163 10.16 -9.06 -0.01
CA VAL A 163 9.81 -8.10 -1.07
C VAL A 163 10.63 -6.81 -0.94
N ARG A 164 11.72 -6.75 -1.71
CA ARG A 164 12.59 -5.58 -1.85
C ARG A 164 11.87 -4.42 -2.55
N ALA A 165 12.35 -3.20 -2.29
CA ALA A 165 11.84 -1.96 -2.89
C ALA A 165 10.31 -1.84 -2.75
N SER A 166 9.82 -2.02 -1.52
CA SER A 166 8.40 -1.93 -1.17
C SER A 166 8.20 -0.91 -0.05
N ALA A 167 7.01 -0.33 0.06
CA ALA A 167 6.68 0.57 1.16
C ALA A 167 6.77 -0.13 2.52
N ALA A 168 6.43 -1.44 2.60
CA ALA A 168 6.69 -2.25 3.79
C ALA A 168 8.17 -2.22 4.20
N ARG A 169 9.09 -2.43 3.26
CA ARG A 169 10.53 -2.37 3.55
C ARG A 169 10.98 -0.98 4.00
N SER A 170 10.45 0.08 3.39
CA SER A 170 10.73 1.45 3.83
C SER A 170 10.18 1.75 5.22
N ILE A 171 8.99 1.24 5.56
CA ILE A 171 8.40 1.36 6.91
C ILE A 171 9.30 0.66 7.92
N LEU A 172 9.68 -0.60 7.68
CA LEU A 172 10.58 -1.35 8.57
C LEU A 172 11.90 -0.61 8.79
N ALA A 173 12.51 -0.10 7.72
CA ALA A 173 13.74 0.68 7.81
C ALA A 173 13.56 1.96 8.66
N THR A 174 12.43 2.65 8.51
CA THR A 174 12.13 3.86 9.29
C THR A 174 11.88 3.54 10.78
N LEU A 175 11.31 2.36 11.07
CA LEU A 175 11.15 1.86 12.43
C LEU A 175 12.44 1.32 13.05
N GLY A 176 13.54 1.26 12.29
CA GLY A 176 14.81 0.69 12.73
C GLY A 176 14.80 -0.84 12.83
N VAL A 177 13.88 -1.52 12.12
CA VAL A 177 13.70 -2.97 12.18
C VAL A 177 14.35 -3.64 10.97
N SER A 178 15.28 -4.55 11.25
CA SER A 178 15.97 -5.36 10.24
C SER A 178 15.07 -6.49 9.73
N ALA A 179 14.63 -6.40 8.48
CA ALA A 179 13.79 -7.46 7.90
C ALA A 179 14.48 -8.85 7.86
N PRO A 180 15.79 -8.98 7.57
CA PRO A 180 16.47 -10.27 7.64
C PRO A 180 16.47 -10.89 9.04
N GLU A 181 16.71 -10.08 10.08
CA GLU A 181 16.66 -10.55 11.47
C GLU A 181 15.25 -10.99 11.86
N LEU A 182 14.24 -10.21 11.47
CA LEU A 182 12.84 -10.54 11.70
C LEU A 182 12.44 -11.84 10.98
N SER A 183 12.91 -12.05 9.74
CA SER A 183 12.70 -13.30 9.01
C SER A 183 13.38 -14.50 9.67
N ALA A 184 14.58 -14.31 10.23
CA ALA A 184 15.30 -15.36 10.94
C ALA A 184 14.58 -15.74 12.24
N GLU A 185 14.08 -14.75 12.98
CA GLU A 185 13.31 -14.97 14.21
C GLU A 185 11.98 -15.70 13.95
N ILE A 186 11.23 -15.27 12.92
CA ILE A 186 9.99 -15.96 12.52
C ILE A 186 10.30 -17.40 12.11
N SER A 187 11.32 -17.62 11.28
CA SER A 187 11.71 -18.97 10.84
C SER A 187 12.16 -19.87 12.01
N GLY A 188 12.78 -19.30 13.04
CA GLY A 188 13.23 -20.04 14.22
C GLY A 188 12.12 -20.34 15.24
N ALA A 189 10.94 -19.74 15.10
CA ALA A 189 9.80 -19.93 15.98
C ALA A 189 8.74 -20.90 15.42
N LEU A 190 8.95 -21.43 14.21
CA LEU A 190 8.12 -22.44 13.53
C LEU A 190 8.70 -23.84 13.73
#